data_AF-A0A967L347-F1
#
_entry.id   AF-A0A967L347-F1
#
_cell.length_a   1.000
_cell.length_b   1.000
_cell.length_c   1.000
_cell.angle_alpha   90.00
_cell.angle_beta   90.00
_cell.angle_gamma   90.00
#
_symmetry.space_group_name_H-M   'P 1'
#
loop_
_entity.id
_entity.type
_entity.pdbx_description
1 polymer ?
#
loop_
_entity_poly.entity_id
_entity_poly.type
_entity_poly.pdbx_seq_one_letter_code
_entity_poly.pdbx_strand_id
1 'polypeptide(L)' 'PVHHPNTGELLYECGTMLNEAETNVLDELGVDQVAVRSVLTCESRHGVCANCYGRDLGRGDRINLGEAVGVIAAQSIGEP' A
#
# COMPACT_ATOMS: atom_id res chain seq x y z
N PRO A 1 -1.84 -8.67 9.05
CA PRO A 1 -2.38 -9.82 8.30
C PRO A 1 -3.85 -9.59 7.97
N VAL A 2 -4.32 -10.15 6.86
CA VAL A 2 -5.73 -10.11 6.46
C VAL A 2 -6.30 -11.49 6.62
N HIS A 3 -7.43 -11.59 7.31
CA HIS A 3 -8.13 -12.84 7.57
C HIS A 3 -9.49 -12.85 6.88
N HIS A 4 -9.92 -14.03 6.46
CA HIS A 4 -11.25 -14.22 5.90
C HIS A 4 -12.31 -13.90 6.98
N PRO A 5 -13.33 -13.08 6.68
CA PRO A 5 -14.28 -12.59 7.68
C PRO A 5 -15.12 -13.72 8.31
N ASN A 6 -15.53 -14.70 7.50
CA ASN A 6 -16.34 -15.83 7.97
C ASN A 6 -15.54 -16.99 8.57
N THR A 7 -14.39 -17.36 7.98
CA THR A 7 -13.65 -18.57 8.38
C THR A 7 -12.48 -18.29 9.32
N GLY A 8 -11.99 -17.05 9.37
CA GLY A 8 -10.79 -16.65 10.12
C GLY A 8 -9.46 -17.12 9.49
N GLU A 9 -9.50 -17.79 8.34
CA GLU A 9 -8.32 -18.23 7.61
C GLU A 9 -7.45 -17.04 7.21
N LEU A 10 -6.12 -17.21 7.27
CA LEU A 10 -5.19 -16.18 6.84
C LEU A 10 -5.20 -16.08 5.31
N LEU A 11 -5.63 -14.94 4.78
CA LEU A 11 -5.62 -14.64 3.34
C LEU A 11 -4.28 -14.06 2.90
N TYR A 12 -3.77 -13.07 3.64
CA TYR A 12 -2.51 -12.40 3.33
C TYR A 12 -1.70 -12.09 4.60
N GLU A 13 -0.39 -12.33 4.53
CA GLU A 13 0.55 -11.98 5.59
C GLU A 13 0.74 -10.46 5.76
N CYS A 14 1.33 -10.05 6.88
CA CYS A 14 1.74 -8.66 7.09
C CYS A 14 2.79 -8.24 6.06
N GLY A 15 2.56 -7.12 5.37
CA GLY A 15 3.54 -6.55 4.44
C GLY A 15 3.43 -7.09 3.02
N THR A 16 2.47 -7.96 2.74
CA THR A 16 2.07 -8.27 1.35
C THR A 16 1.65 -6.98 0.64
N MET A 17 2.21 -6.76 -0.55
CA MET A 17 1.78 -5.68 -1.42
C MET A 17 0.49 -6.11 -2.10
N LEU A 18 -0.59 -5.35 -1.87
CA LEU A 18 -1.87 -5.58 -2.51
C LEU A 18 -1.90 -4.85 -3.85
N ASN A 19 -2.06 -5.60 -4.93
CA ASN A 19 -2.35 -5.12 -6.28
C ASN A 19 -3.82 -5.39 -6.62
N GLU A 20 -4.20 -5.08 -7.86
CA GLU A 20 -5.56 -5.21 -8.37
C GLU A 20 -6.13 -6.64 -8.21
N ALA A 21 -5.31 -7.67 -8.44
CA ALA A 21 -5.72 -9.05 -8.29
C ALA A 21 -6.02 -9.41 -6.84
N GLU A 22 -5.16 -9.03 -5.89
CA GLU A 22 -5.43 -9.31 -4.48
C GLU A 22 -6.61 -8.50 -3.95
N THR A 23 -6.79 -7.24 -4.39
CA THR A 23 -7.94 -6.42 -4.00
C THR A 23 -9.25 -6.99 -4.53
N ASN A 24 -9.28 -7.56 -5.74
CA ASN A 24 -10.47 -8.22 -6.27
C ASN A 24 -10.87 -9.44 -5.43
N VAL A 25 -9.90 -10.25 -5.01
CA VAL A 25 -10.14 -11.39 -4.11
C VAL A 25 -10.71 -10.90 -2.77
N LEU A 26 -10.19 -9.80 -2.22
CA LEU A 26 -10.72 -9.24 -0.96
C LEU A 26 -12.17 -8.76 -1.11
N ASP A 27 -12.52 -8.15 -2.23
CA ASP A 27 -13.87 -7.66 -2.53
C ASP A 27 -14.86 -8.84 -2.69
N GLU A 28 -14.47 -9.87 -3.45
CA GLU A 28 -15.29 -11.10 -3.62
C GLU A 28 -15.55 -11.84 -2.30
N LEU A 29 -14.59 -11.78 -1.36
CA LEU A 29 -14.71 -12.40 -0.04
C LEU A 29 -15.43 -11.51 0.99
N GLY A 30 -15.84 -10.29 0.60
CA GLY A 30 -16.56 -9.35 1.47
C GLY A 30 -15.69 -8.78 2.59
N VAL A 31 -14.39 -8.54 2.33
CA VAL A 31 -13.49 -7.91 3.29
C VAL A 31 -13.62 -6.39 3.20
N ASP A 32 -14.40 -5.79 4.10
CA ASP A 32 -14.70 -4.34 4.07
C ASP A 32 -13.53 -3.44 4.51
N GLN A 33 -12.64 -3.94 5.38
CA GLN A 33 -11.58 -3.14 6.00
C GLN A 33 -10.28 -3.91 6.13
N VAL A 34 -9.17 -3.23 5.80
CA VAL A 34 -7.82 -3.76 5.93
C VAL A 34 -6.91 -2.72 6.58
N ALA A 35 -6.14 -3.16 7.57
CA ALA A 35 -5.07 -2.34 8.14
C ALA A 35 -3.88 -2.29 7.18
N VAL A 36 -3.55 -1.09 6.69
CA VAL A 36 -2.44 -0.84 5.77
C VAL A 36 -1.29 -0.08 6.44
N ARG A 37 -0.11 -0.15 5.83
CA ARG A 37 0.98 0.76 6.19
C ARG A 37 0.69 2.14 5.61
N SER A 38 1.08 3.18 6.32
CA SER A 38 0.92 4.56 5.87
C SER A 38 2.25 5.31 5.94
N VAL A 39 2.42 6.28 5.05
CA VAL A 39 3.54 7.23 5.09
C VAL A 39 3.49 8.09 6.35
N LEU A 40 2.30 8.32 6.91
CA LEU A 40 2.08 9.13 8.13
C LEU A 40 2.59 8.44 9.40
N THR A 41 2.63 7.12 9.39
CA THR A 41 3.06 6.29 10.53
C THR A 41 4.43 5.63 10.27
N CYS A 42 5.19 6.14 9.30
CA CYS A 42 6.51 5.60 8.98
C CYS A 42 7.55 6.02 10.02
N GLU A 43 8.29 5.05 10.56
CA GLU A 43 9.35 5.29 11.55
C GLU A 43 10.69 5.72 10.92
N SER A 44 10.74 5.89 9.60
CA SER A 44 11.96 6.36 8.93
C SER A 44 12.29 7.79 9.36
N ARG A 45 13.52 8.00 9.85
CA ARG A 45 13.95 9.32 10.34
C ARG A 45 14.01 10.39 9.24
N HIS A 46 14.39 9.98 8.03
CA HIS A 46 14.44 10.85 6.85
C HIS A 46 13.79 10.14 5.67
N GLY A 47 12.91 10.84 4.95
CA GLY A 47 12.13 10.25 3.86
C GLY A 47 11.12 9.21 4.34
N VAL A 48 10.75 8.29 3.45
CA VAL A 48 9.74 7.25 3.71
C VAL A 48 10.28 5.91 3.22
N CYS A 49 10.03 4.83 3.96
CA CYS A 49 10.45 3.50 3.53
C CYS A 49 9.55 2.95 2.41
N ALA A 50 10.11 2.11 1.54
CA ALA A 50 9.38 1.54 0.40
C ALA A 50 8.12 0.74 0.80
N ASN A 51 8.11 0.12 1.99
CA ASN A 51 6.94 -0.62 2.47
C ASN A 51 5.79 0.28 2.95
N CYS A 52 6.09 1.48 3.47
CA CYS A 52 5.07 2.43 3.92
C CYS A 52 4.52 3.28 2.76
N TYR A 53 5.33 3.49 1.71
CA TYR A 53 4.89 4.14 0.49
C TYR A 53 4.12 3.18 -0.43
N GLY A 54 4.64 1.97 -0.64
CA GLY A 54 4.01 0.95 -1.46
C GLY A 54 4.44 1.02 -2.93
N ARG A 55 3.48 1.30 -3.80
CA ARG A 55 3.62 1.22 -5.26
C ARG A 55 3.82 2.61 -5.86
N ASP A 56 4.73 2.71 -6.82
CA ASP A 56 4.85 3.85 -7.72
C ASP A 56 3.66 3.84 -8.70
N LEU A 57 2.80 4.86 -8.61
CA LEU A 57 1.60 4.97 -9.45
C LEU A 57 1.91 5.30 -10.92
N GLY A 58 3.10 5.84 -11.22
CA GLY A 58 3.52 6.12 -12.60
C GLY A 58 4.05 4.89 -13.33
N ARG A 59 4.71 3.97 -12.61
CA ARG A 59 5.29 2.74 -13.18
C ARG A 59 4.42 1.51 -12.97
N GLY A 60 3.59 1.49 -11.94
CA GLY A 60 2.81 0.32 -11.58
C GLY A 60 3.63 -0.77 -10.89
N ASP A 61 4.77 -0.44 -10.29
CA ASP A 61 5.59 -1.39 -9.54
C ASP A 61 5.93 -0.84 -8.16
N ARG A 62 6.52 -1.66 -7.29
CA ARG A 62 7.04 -1.20 -6.00
C ARG A 62 7.99 -0.01 -6.19
N ILE A 63 7.86 1.00 -5.33
CA ILE A 63 8.70 2.20 -5.41
C ILE A 63 10.19 1.87 -5.29
N ASN A 64 11.01 2.56 -6.10
CA ASN A 64 12.45 2.44 -6.06
C ASN A 64 13.05 3.21 -4.88
N LEU A 65 14.15 2.70 -4.33
CA LEU A 65 14.91 3.41 -3.31
C LEU A 65 15.56 4.66 -3.92
N GLY A 66 15.40 5.80 -3.24
CA GLY A 66 15.95 7.09 -3.68
C GLY A 66 14.98 7.93 -4.52
N GLU A 67 13.77 7.43 -4.80
CA GLU A 67 12.77 8.19 -5.54
C GLU A 67 12.30 9.44 -4.77
N ALA A 68 12.14 10.56 -5.48
CA ALA A 68 11.80 11.85 -4.89
C ALA A 68 10.28 12.00 -4.65
N VAL A 69 9.71 11.07 -3.86
CA VAL A 69 8.26 10.93 -3.64
C VAL A 69 7.57 12.19 -3.11
N GLY A 70 8.29 13.06 -2.38
CA GLY A 70 7.75 14.33 -1.88
C GLY A 70 7.50 15.35 -2.99
N VAL A 71 8.37 15.42 -4.01
CA VAL A 71 8.20 16.31 -5.16
C VAL A 71 7.06 15.80 -6.04
N ILE A 72 7.03 14.49 -6.29
CA ILE A 72 5.97 13.83 -7.05
C ILE A 72 4.60 14.11 -6.42
N ALA A 73 4.48 13.89 -5.10
CA ALA A 73 3.24 14.15 -4.39
C ALA A 73 2.81 15.62 -4.43
N ALA A 74 3.75 16.56 -4.30
CA ALA A 74 3.46 17.99 -4.37
C ALA A 74 2.92 18.40 -5.75
N GLN A 75 3.51 17.88 -6.82
CA GLN A 75 3.05 18.13 -8.19
C GLN A 75 1.67 17.52 -8.44
N SER A 76 1.44 16.27 -8.05
CA SER A 76 0.14 15.59 -8.24
C SER A 76 -1.02 16.26 -7.50
N ILE A 77 -0.75 17.03 -6.44
CA ILE A 77 -1.78 17.83 -5.74
C ILE A 77 -1.98 19.19 -6.42
N GLY A 78 -0.90 19.78 -6.95
CA GLY A 78 -0.92 21.12 -7.54
C GLY A 78 -1.49 21.18 -8.96
N GLU A 79 -1.43 20.10 -9.71
CA GLU A 79 -1.90 20.01 -11.10
C GLU A 79 -3.10 19.05 -11.21
N PRO A 80 -4.34 19.55 -11.36
CA PRO A 80 -5.53 18.73 -11.59
C PRO A 80 -5.67 18.21 -13.03
#